data_AF-A0A933BAF5-F1
#
_entry.id   AF-A0A933BAF5-F1
#
_cell.length_a   1.000
_cell.length_b   1.000
_cell.length_c   1.000
_cell.angle_alpha   90.00
_cell.angle_beta   90.00
_cell.angle_gamma   90.00
#
_symmetry.space_group_name_H-M   'P 1'
#
loop_
_entity.id
_entity.type
_entity.pdbx_description
1 polymer ?
#
loop_
_entity_poly.entity_id
_entity_poly.type
_entity_poly.pdbx_seq_one_letter_code
_entity_poly.pdbx_strand_id
1 'polypeptide(L)'
;MEIVTLFPHNKKFPQLFQKEKQKLTALLPNCEIQHIGSTAVPGLGGKGIIDILVSLKNWKNKQKVIAQLKKLGFLHIHPIVAGRIFLSRVKTTKYKDAHIHLVKTGSKQYHEMLAFRDYLKKIQKRRGVIMRSKNTGATTTKMTALAIV
;
A
#
# COMPACT_ATOMS: atom_id res chain seq x y z
N MET A 1 -23.69 4.57 -2.31
CA MET A 1 -22.46 5.34 -2.04
C MET A 1 -21.74 4.67 -0.89
N GLU A 2 -20.50 4.24 -1.07
CA GLU A 2 -19.70 3.66 0.01
C GLU A 2 -19.03 4.81 0.80
N ILE A 3 -19.32 4.91 2.10
CA ILE A 3 -18.72 5.95 2.96
C ILE A 3 -17.28 5.54 3.26
N VAL A 4 -16.31 6.25 2.68
CA VAL A 4 -14.88 6.02 2.93
C VAL A 4 -14.42 6.93 4.07
N THR A 5 -14.00 6.32 5.18
CA THR A 5 -13.41 7.06 6.32
C THR A 5 -11.92 7.32 6.07
N LEU A 6 -11.48 8.55 6.29
CA LEU A 6 -10.08 8.96 6.19
C LEU A 6 -9.51 9.35 7.56
N PHE A 7 -8.26 8.97 7.81
CA PHE A 7 -7.54 9.19 9.06
C PHE A 7 -6.30 10.06 8.82
N PRO A 8 -5.89 10.86 9.82
CA PRO A 8 -4.58 11.51 9.82
C PRO A 8 -3.44 10.48 9.74
N HIS A 9 -2.28 10.93 9.24
CA HIS A 9 -1.09 10.09 9.21
C HIS A 9 -0.68 9.68 10.63
N ASN A 10 -0.41 8.39 10.84
CA ASN A 10 0.04 7.86 12.12
C ASN A 10 1.55 7.57 12.08
N LYS A 11 2.31 8.11 13.05
CA LYS A 11 3.76 7.87 13.18
C LYS A 11 4.11 6.39 13.40
N LYS A 12 3.15 5.54 13.77
CA LYS A 12 3.33 4.08 13.91
C LYS A 12 3.30 3.31 12.58
N PHE A 13 2.90 3.91 11.46
CA PHE A 13 2.83 3.20 10.18
C PHE A 13 4.16 2.58 9.72
N PRO A 14 5.33 3.26 9.84
CA PRO A 14 6.62 2.63 9.53
C PRO A 14 6.91 1.40 10.39
N GLN A 15 6.50 1.41 11.66
CA GLN A 15 6.69 0.27 12.57
C GLN A 15 5.78 -0.90 12.21
N LEU A 16 4.52 -0.61 11.83
CA LEU A 16 3.57 -1.63 11.36
C LEU A 16 4.06 -2.26 10.05
N PHE A 17 4.53 -1.44 9.11
CA PHE A 17 5.17 -1.94 7.89
C PHE A 17 6.39 -2.81 8.21
N GLN A 18 7.28 -2.39 9.11
CA GLN A 18 8.48 -3.15 9.44
C GLN A 18 8.16 -4.52 10.03
N LYS A 19 7.12 -4.62 10.87
CA LYS A 19 6.63 -5.90 11.42
C LYS A 19 6.14 -6.84 10.31
N GLU A 20 5.38 -6.31 9.33
CA GLU A 20 4.94 -7.12 8.18
C GLU A 20 6.12 -7.49 7.28
N LYS A 21 7.04 -6.55 7.02
CA LYS A 21 8.25 -6.79 6.23
C LYS A 21 9.09 -7.92 6.81
N GLN A 22 9.30 -7.98 8.13
CA GLN A 22 10.04 -9.06 8.78
C GLN A 22 9.42 -10.44 8.51
N LYS A 23 8.10 -10.57 8.68
CA LYS A 23 7.37 -11.82 8.38
C LYS A 23 7.48 -12.20 6.91
N LEU A 24 7.35 -11.22 6.02
CA LEU A 24 7.43 -11.42 4.58
C LEU A 24 8.83 -11.81 4.13
N THR A 25 9.88 -11.16 4.64
CA THR A 25 11.29 -11.48 4.31
C THR A 25 11.67 -12.89 4.74
N ALA A 26 11.25 -13.31 5.95
CA ALA A 26 11.49 -14.67 6.42
C ALA A 26 10.86 -15.74 5.51
N LEU A 27 9.68 -15.45 4.96
CA LEU A 27 8.94 -16.37 4.11
C LEU A 27 9.37 -16.30 2.62
N LEU A 28 9.78 -15.12 2.16
CA LEU A 28 10.05 -14.77 0.77
C LEU A 28 11.46 -14.16 0.60
N PRO A 29 12.55 -14.90 0.89
CA PRO A 29 13.90 -14.35 0.94
C PRO A 29 14.40 -13.77 -0.39
N ASN A 30 13.82 -14.21 -1.51
CA ASN A 30 14.20 -13.79 -2.86
C ASN A 30 13.31 -12.67 -3.42
N CYS A 31 12.39 -12.13 -2.62
CA CYS A 31 11.50 -11.04 -3.03
C CYS A 31 11.96 -9.71 -2.46
N GLU A 32 11.79 -8.65 -3.24
CA GLU A 32 11.94 -7.29 -2.73
C GLU A 32 10.66 -6.84 -2.06
N ILE A 33 10.77 -6.17 -0.90
CA ILE A 33 9.62 -5.74 -0.10
C ILE A 33 9.76 -4.24 0.23
N GLN A 34 8.80 -3.45 -0.27
CA GLN A 34 8.80 -2.00 -0.17
C GLN A 34 7.49 -1.49 0.44
N HIS A 35 7.59 -0.45 1.28
CA HIS A 35 6.41 0.28 1.77
C HIS A 35 5.96 1.25 0.68
N ILE A 36 4.69 1.18 0.30
CA ILE A 36 4.06 2.06 -0.68
C ILE A 36 2.74 2.63 -0.13
N GLY A 37 2.02 3.38 -0.95
CA GLY A 37 0.76 4.01 -0.56
C GLY A 37 0.91 5.19 0.39
N SER A 38 -0.21 5.75 0.85
CA SER A 38 -0.22 6.95 1.69
C SER A 38 0.48 6.74 3.03
N THR A 39 0.36 5.56 3.63
CA THR A 39 0.97 5.26 4.92
C THR A 39 2.50 5.19 4.87
N ALA A 40 3.10 5.12 3.68
CA ALA A 40 4.54 5.23 3.47
C ALA A 40 5.04 6.68 3.36
N VAL A 41 4.14 7.67 3.37
CA VAL A 41 4.43 9.09 3.16
C VAL A 41 4.17 9.86 4.47
N PRO A 42 5.23 10.25 5.21
CA PRO A 42 5.06 10.93 6.50
C PRO A 42 4.20 12.20 6.39
N GLY A 43 3.15 12.27 7.22
CA GLY A 43 2.22 13.40 7.25
C GLY A 43 1.05 13.31 6.27
N LEU A 44 1.04 12.33 5.36
CA LEU A 44 -0.08 12.09 4.44
C LEU A 44 -1.10 11.14 5.06
N GLY A 45 -2.31 11.64 5.31
CA GLY A 45 -3.41 10.80 5.78
C GLY A 45 -4.06 10.00 4.65
N GLY A 46 -5.02 9.15 5.00
CA GLY A 46 -5.67 8.24 4.06
C GLY A 46 -6.51 7.21 4.81
N LYS A 47 -6.78 6.07 4.17
CA LYS A 47 -7.54 4.97 4.81
C LYS A 47 -6.82 4.33 6.01
N GLY A 48 -5.51 4.57 6.13
CA GLY A 48 -4.67 3.99 7.18
C GLY A 48 -4.36 2.50 6.96
N ILE A 49 -4.39 2.05 5.71
CA ILE A 49 -4.01 0.70 5.29
C ILE A 49 -2.51 0.67 4.94
N ILE A 50 -1.83 -0.41 5.32
CA ILE A 50 -0.41 -0.62 5.02
C ILE A 50 -0.30 -1.31 3.65
N ASP A 51 -0.02 -0.54 2.60
CA ASP A 51 0.23 -1.10 1.28
C ASP A 51 1.68 -1.54 1.12
N ILE A 52 1.87 -2.81 0.77
CA ILE A 52 3.18 -3.45 0.67
C ILE A 52 3.38 -3.91 -0.77
N LEU A 53 4.43 -3.42 -1.41
CA LEU A 53 4.90 -3.93 -2.69
C LEU A 53 5.79 -5.15 -2.43
N VAL A 54 5.44 -6.27 -3.04
CA VAL A 54 6.28 -7.46 -3.10
C VAL A 54 6.66 -7.68 -4.57
N SER A 55 7.96 -7.65 -4.88
CA SER A 55 8.45 -7.84 -6.25
C SER A 55 9.28 -9.11 -6.37
N LEU A 56 9.09 -9.87 -7.46
CA LEU A 56 9.93 -11.02 -7.80
C LEU A 56 10.51 -10.91 -9.21
N LYS A 57 11.81 -11.26 -9.35
CA LYS A 57 12.53 -11.24 -10.62
C LYS A 57 11.96 -12.28 -11.60
N ASN A 58 11.86 -13.54 -11.17
CA ASN A 58 11.32 -14.64 -11.98
C ASN A 58 9.81 -14.79 -11.77
N TRP A 59 9.01 -14.13 -12.62
CA TRP A 59 7.55 -14.13 -12.54
C TRP A 59 6.90 -15.52 -12.72
N LYS A 60 7.63 -16.52 -13.23
CA LYS A 60 7.15 -17.91 -13.27
C LYS A 60 6.89 -18.47 -11.87
N ASN A 61 7.57 -17.95 -10.84
CA ASN A 61 7.44 -18.40 -9.45
C ASN A 61 6.27 -17.75 -8.68
N LYS A 62 5.46 -16.89 -9.32
CA LYS A 62 4.39 -16.13 -8.62
C LYS A 62 3.41 -17.05 -7.90
N GLN A 63 3.03 -18.20 -8.46
CA GLN A 63 2.11 -19.13 -7.79
C GLN A 63 2.69 -19.69 -6.49
N LYS A 64 4.00 -19.98 -6.46
CA LYS A 64 4.71 -20.40 -5.24
C LYS A 64 4.69 -19.28 -4.18
N VAL A 65 4.95 -18.04 -4.59
CA VAL A 65 4.89 -16.87 -3.70
C VAL A 65 3.48 -16.66 -3.14
N ILE A 66 2.44 -16.77 -3.97
CA ILE A 66 1.03 -16.68 -3.52
C ILE A 66 0.71 -17.78 -2.50
N ALA A 67 1.13 -19.02 -2.76
CA ALA A 67 0.93 -20.12 -1.82
C ALA A 67 1.66 -19.90 -0.49
N GLN A 68 2.84 -19.29 -0.51
CA GLN A 68 3.55 -18.89 0.70
C GLN A 68 2.79 -17.77 1.43
N LEU A 69 2.37 -16.72 0.74
CA LEU A 69 1.61 -15.59 1.31
C LEU A 69 0.30 -16.03 1.98
N LYS A 70 -0.35 -17.07 1.45
CA LYS A 70 -1.53 -17.70 2.05
C LYS A 70 -1.27 -18.21 3.48
N LYS A 71 -0.04 -18.64 3.80
CA LYS A 71 0.35 -19.06 5.17
C LYS A 71 0.30 -17.92 6.18
N LEU A 72 0.42 -16.67 5.72
CA LEU A 72 0.25 -15.46 6.54
C LEU A 72 -1.19 -14.90 6.49
N GLY A 73 -2.13 -15.67 5.94
CA GLY A 73 -3.53 -15.31 5.78
C GLY A 73 -3.83 -14.41 4.58
N PHE A 74 -2.85 -14.05 3.75
CA PHE A 74 -3.11 -13.22 2.56
C PHE A 74 -3.72 -14.05 1.44
N LEU A 75 -4.95 -13.71 1.07
CA LEU A 75 -5.71 -14.37 0.03
C LEU A 75 -5.77 -13.50 -1.22
N HIS A 76 -5.74 -14.15 -2.38
CA HIS A 76 -5.98 -13.51 -3.66
C HIS A 76 -7.48 -13.21 -3.77
N ILE A 77 -7.87 -11.98 -3.49
CA ILE A 77 -9.29 -11.57 -3.41
C ILE A 77 -9.78 -10.81 -4.63
N HIS A 78 -8.89 -10.41 -5.54
CA HIS A 78 -9.21 -9.68 -6.76
C HIS A 78 -8.50 -10.30 -7.96
N PRO A 79 -9.07 -10.23 -9.18
CA PRO A 79 -8.40 -10.74 -10.38
C PRO A 79 -7.05 -10.07 -10.63
N ILE A 80 -6.20 -10.74 -11.42
CA ILE A 80 -4.94 -10.16 -11.88
C ILE A 80 -5.26 -8.99 -12.82
N VAL A 81 -4.86 -7.78 -12.45
CA VAL A 81 -5.08 -6.58 -13.27
C VAL A 81 -3.73 -6.03 -13.70
N ALA A 82 -3.52 -5.95 -15.02
CA ALA A 82 -2.29 -5.42 -15.60
C ALA A 82 -1.00 -6.07 -15.04
N GLY A 83 -1.00 -7.38 -14.78
CA GLY A 83 0.18 -8.08 -14.24
C GLY A 83 0.47 -7.81 -12.75
N ARG A 84 -0.43 -7.12 -12.04
CA ARG A 84 -0.45 -6.99 -10.58
C ARG A 84 -1.42 -7.99 -9.97
N ILE A 85 -0.96 -8.67 -8.92
CA ILE A 85 -1.78 -9.55 -8.10
C ILE A 85 -1.99 -8.88 -6.75
N PHE A 86 -3.25 -8.67 -6.38
CA PHE A 86 -3.62 -8.04 -5.12
C PHE A 86 -4.03 -9.08 -4.09
N LEU A 87 -3.46 -9.00 -2.88
CA LEU A 87 -3.78 -9.91 -1.79
C LEU A 87 -4.12 -9.13 -0.51
N SER A 88 -5.11 -9.65 0.23
CA SER A 88 -5.55 -9.12 1.53
C SER A 88 -5.95 -10.28 2.45
N ARG A 89 -5.92 -10.05 3.76
CA ARG A 89 -6.41 -11.02 4.76
C ARG A 89 -7.93 -11.03 4.88
N VAL A 90 -8.58 -9.92 4.53
CA VAL A 90 -10.01 -9.71 4.68
C VAL A 90 -10.60 -9.11 3.40
N LYS A 91 -11.88 -9.37 3.14
CA LYS A 91 -12.59 -8.80 1.98
C LYS A 91 -12.73 -7.28 2.08
N THR A 92 -12.93 -6.77 3.29
CA THR A 92 -13.08 -5.33 3.57
C THR A 92 -12.05 -4.94 4.63
N THR A 93 -11.04 -4.18 4.23
CA THR A 93 -9.96 -3.77 5.12
C THR A 93 -10.33 -2.57 5.99
N LYS A 94 -9.78 -2.57 7.21
CA LYS A 94 -9.95 -1.56 8.24
C LYS A 94 -8.61 -0.93 8.58
N TYR A 95 -8.66 0.16 9.33
CA TYR A 95 -7.48 0.88 9.80
C TYR A 95 -6.41 -0.05 10.38
N LYS A 96 -5.16 0.08 9.90
CA LYS A 96 -3.97 -0.76 10.20
C LYS A 96 -3.95 -2.16 9.60
N ASP A 97 -4.92 -2.55 8.78
CA ASP A 97 -4.78 -3.74 7.94
C ASP A 97 -3.67 -3.53 6.90
N ALA A 98 -3.30 -4.62 6.23
CA ALA A 98 -2.27 -4.62 5.21
C ALA A 98 -2.77 -5.19 3.89
N HIS A 99 -2.27 -4.64 2.79
CA HIS A 99 -2.43 -5.15 1.43
C HIS A 99 -1.08 -5.55 0.87
N ILE A 100 -1.09 -6.58 0.02
CA ILE A 100 0.07 -6.95 -0.79
C ILE A 100 -0.22 -6.71 -2.26
N HIS A 101 0.69 -5.96 -2.89
CA HIS A 101 0.76 -5.76 -4.32
C HIS A 101 1.93 -6.58 -4.85
N LEU A 102 1.62 -7.75 -5.40
CA LEU A 102 2.62 -8.66 -5.96
C LEU A 102 2.80 -8.37 -7.46
N VAL A 103 4.04 -8.07 -7.87
CA VAL A 103 4.39 -7.70 -9.26
C VAL A 103 5.73 -8.28 -9.70
N LYS A 104 5.98 -8.31 -11.01
CA LYS A 104 7.31 -8.62 -11.54
C LYS A 104 8.26 -7.43 -11.29
N THR A 105 9.45 -7.69 -10.76
CA THR A 105 10.50 -6.66 -10.63
C THR A 105 10.78 -6.01 -11.98
N GLY A 106 10.82 -4.67 -12.04
CA GLY A 106 11.05 -3.91 -13.27
C GLY A 106 9.83 -3.77 -14.20
N SER A 107 8.65 -4.28 -13.82
CA SER A 107 7.44 -4.03 -14.60
C SER A 107 6.97 -2.57 -14.48
N LYS A 108 6.08 -2.16 -15.39
CA LYS A 108 5.43 -0.85 -15.34
C LYS A 108 4.81 -0.57 -13.96
N GLN A 109 4.09 -1.54 -13.41
CA GLN A 109 3.42 -1.42 -12.10
C GLN A 109 4.42 -1.29 -10.95
N TYR A 110 5.55 -2.03 -11.01
CA TYR A 110 6.63 -1.89 -10.04
C TYR A 110 7.17 -0.45 -10.01
N HIS A 111 7.48 0.11 -11.18
CA HIS A 111 7.99 1.47 -11.29
C HIS A 111 6.94 2.52 -10.92
N GLU A 112 5.69 2.38 -11.38
CA GLU A 112 4.61 3.34 -11.10
C GLU A 112 4.30 3.44 -9.61
N MET A 113 4.23 2.31 -8.89
CA MET A 113 3.94 2.33 -7.45
C MET A 113 5.06 3.00 -6.63
N LEU A 114 6.32 2.73 -6.98
CA LEU A 114 7.47 3.36 -6.32
C LEU A 114 7.57 4.86 -6.67
N ALA A 115 7.46 5.20 -7.96
CA ALA A 115 7.50 6.57 -8.43
C ALA A 115 6.37 7.40 -7.82
N PHE A 116 5.17 6.84 -7.70
CA PHE A 116 4.03 7.52 -7.09
C PHE A 116 4.26 7.81 -5.60
N ARG A 117 4.76 6.83 -4.83
CA ARG A 117 5.17 7.04 -3.42
C ARG A 117 6.20 8.18 -3.32
N ASP A 118 7.24 8.13 -4.14
CA ASP A 118 8.36 9.07 -4.06
C ASP A 118 7.95 10.48 -4.50
N TYR A 119 7.06 10.58 -5.49
CA TYR A 119 6.40 11.82 -5.88
C TYR A 119 5.59 12.42 -4.72
N LEU A 120 4.76 11.62 -4.05
CA LEU A 120 3.97 12.08 -2.89
C LEU A 120 4.86 12.53 -1.73
N LYS A 121 5.95 11.81 -1.43
CA LYS A 121 6.95 12.23 -0.43
C LYS A 121 7.54 13.60 -0.76
N LYS A 122 7.89 13.83 -2.03
CA LYS A 122 8.44 15.10 -2.49
C LYS A 122 7.44 16.25 -2.35
N ILE A 123 6.16 16.03 -2.70
CA ILE A 123 5.09 17.02 -2.52
C ILE A 123 4.86 17.32 -1.03
N GLN A 124 4.73 16.28 -0.21
CA GLN A 124 4.42 16.45 1.21
C GLN A 124 5.53 17.22 1.94
N LYS A 125 6.80 16.93 1.62
CA LYS A 125 7.95 17.69 2.13
C LYS A 125 7.89 19.17 1.74
N ARG A 126 7.52 19.48 0.49
CA ARG A 126 7.40 20.86 -0.02
C ARG A 126 6.24 21.63 0.59
N ARG A 127 5.13 20.94 0.87
CA ARG A 127 3.91 21.59 1.36
C ARG A 127 3.99 22.00 2.81
N GLY A 128 4.86 21.42 3.65
CA GLY A 128 5.01 21.81 5.07
C GLY A 128 3.75 21.72 5.94
N VAL A 129 2.62 21.23 5.40
CA VAL A 129 1.29 21.40 5.98
C VAL A 129 0.78 20.08 6.53
N ILE A 130 0.54 20.08 7.83
CA ILE A 130 -0.29 19.13 8.57
C ILE A 130 -1.70 19.22 7.98
N MET A 131 -2.28 18.11 7.52
CA MET A 131 -3.70 18.09 7.20
C MET A 131 -4.51 18.39 8.47
N ARG A 132 -5.01 19.63 8.59
CA ARG A 132 -6.10 19.93 9.51
C ARG A 132 -7.37 19.28 8.95
N SER A 133 -7.96 18.38 9.73
CA SER A 133 -9.33 17.92 9.49
C SER A 133 -10.25 19.15 9.49
N LYS A 134 -10.81 19.52 8.34
CA LYS A 134 -11.93 20.46 8.30
C LYS A 134 -13.21 19.64 8.38
N ASN A 135 -13.79 19.60 9.57
CA ASN A 135 -15.18 19.25 9.77
C ASN A 135 -16.01 20.54 9.57
N THR A 136 -16.12 21.02 8.32
CA THR A 136 -17.01 22.14 7.98
C THR A 136 -17.48 21.96 6.54
N GLY A 137 -18.80 22.00 6.37
CA GLY A 137 -19.48 21.79 5.09
C GLY A 137 -18.97 22.69 3.95
N ALA A 138 -19.20 22.18 2.73
CA ALA A 138 -19.20 22.91 1.47
C ALA A 138 -17.92 23.72 1.14
N THR A 139 -16.96 23.07 0.49
CA THR A 139 -16.41 23.56 -0.79
C THR A 139 -15.66 22.43 -1.46
N THR A 140 -16.21 21.97 -2.58
CA THR A 140 -15.69 20.88 -3.42
C THR A 140 -14.44 21.36 -4.16
N THR A 141 -13.31 21.52 -3.47
CA THR A 141 -12.04 21.31 -4.15
C THR A 141 -11.95 19.81 -4.36
N LYS A 142 -12.02 19.38 -5.63
CA LYS A 142 -11.65 18.02 -6.05
C LYS A 142 -10.20 17.74 -5.63
N MET A 143 -9.95 17.47 -4.35
CA MET A 143 -8.85 16.61 -3.96
C MET A 143 -9.35 15.21 -4.25
N THR A 144 -9.22 14.83 -5.53
CA THR A 144 -9.29 13.44 -5.95
C THR A 144 -8.53 12.65 -4.89
N ALA A 145 -9.19 11.66 -4.29
CA ALA A 145 -8.59 10.73 -3.35
C ALA A 145 -7.52 9.90 -4.08
N LEU A 146 -6.41 10.53 -4.48
CA LEU A 146 -5.29 9.91 -5.13
C LEU A 146 -4.31 9.46 -4.04
N ALA A 147 -4.81 8.55 -3.22
CA ALA A 147 -4.03 7.70 -2.35
C ALA A 147 -4.71 6.32 -2.35
N ILE A 148 -4.95 5.80 -3.55
CA ILE A 148 -5.33 4.40 -3.75
C ILE A 148 -4.11 3.77 -4.39
N VAL A 149 -3.45 2.87 -3.65
CA VAL A 149 -2.79 1.75 -4.30
C VAL A 149 -3.82 0.62 -4.35
#